data_AF-A0A9X1CB75-F1
#
_entry.id   AF-A0A9X1CB75-F1
#
_cell.length_a   1.000
_cell.length_b   1.000
_cell.length_c   1.000
_cell.angle_alpha   90.00
_cell.angle_beta   90.00
_cell.angle_gamma   90.00
#
_symmetry.space_group_name_H-M   'P 1'
#
loop_
_entity.id
_entity.type
_entity.pdbx_description
1 polymer ?
#
loop_
_entity_poly.entity_id
_entity_poly.type
_entity_poly.pdbx_seq_one_letter_code
_entity_poly.pdbx_strand_id
1 'polypeptide(L)'
;MSEDFLANPSGIWGLIAAVIMLIIIFFVNRRIGRKKHLFDERYQQTNNRSKARAWDAMIVIYLIAWFIVILFDGIGFSFFLLTALYVLHNVTAIITNFYFKK
;
A
#
# COMPACT_ATOMS: atom_id res chain seq x y z
N MET A 1 23.11 12.11 -3.75
CA MET A 1 22.71 11.73 -2.37
C MET A 1 23.11 12.88 -1.47
N SER A 2 22.23 13.36 -0.59
CA SER A 2 22.66 14.39 0.38
C SER A 2 23.66 13.76 1.34
N GLU A 3 24.64 14.53 1.82
CA GLU A 3 25.70 14.01 2.70
C GLU A 3 25.13 13.45 4.01
N ASP A 4 23.99 13.98 4.47
CA ASP A 4 23.26 13.48 5.65
C ASP A 4 22.74 12.04 5.50
N PHE A 5 22.36 11.64 4.28
CA PHE A 5 21.87 10.27 4.01
C PHE A 5 22.99 9.24 4.14
N LEU A 6 24.22 9.61 3.77
CA LEU A 6 25.40 8.76 3.95
C LEU A 6 25.90 8.78 5.41
N ALA A 7 25.69 9.88 6.13
CA ALA A 7 26.04 10.01 7.54
C ALA A 7 25.14 9.19 8.48
N ASN A 8 23.86 8.99 8.13
CA ASN A 8 22.93 8.20 8.95
C ASN A 8 22.03 7.28 8.08
N PRO A 9 22.52 6.10 7.67
CA PRO A 9 21.81 5.18 6.75
C PRO A 9 20.63 4.44 7.40
N SER A 10 20.12 4.90 8.55
CA SER A 10 19.02 4.28 9.29
C SER A 10 17.73 4.14 8.47
N GLY A 11 17.48 5.05 7.52
CA GLY A 11 16.35 4.94 6.59
C GLY A 11 16.40 3.72 5.68
N ILE A 12 17.61 3.26 5.29
CA ILE A 12 17.79 2.05 4.47
C ILE A 12 17.44 0.80 5.28
N TRP A 13 17.82 0.76 6.56
CA TRP A 13 17.49 -0.34 7.47
C TRP A 13 15.98 -0.48 7.67
N GLY A 14 15.25 0.63 7.78
CA GLY A 14 13.79 0.62 7.83
C GLY A 14 13.17 0.01 6.57
N LEU A 15 13.70 0.35 5.39
CA LEU A 15 13.22 -0.19 4.11
C LEU A 15 13.51 -1.69 3.97
N ILE A 16 14.71 -2.12 4.35
CA ILE A 16 15.09 -3.54 4.39
C ILE A 16 14.17 -4.32 5.35
N ALA A 17 13.93 -3.80 6.55
CA ALA A 17 13.06 -4.42 7.53
C ALA A 17 11.62 -4.56 7.00
N ALA A 18 11.09 -3.52 6.33
CA ALA A 18 9.77 -3.57 5.71
C ALA A 18 9.67 -4.65 4.63
N VAL A 19 10.68 -4.77 3.75
CA VAL A 19 10.73 -5.81 2.72
C VAL A 19 10.76 -7.22 3.35
N ILE A 20 11.59 -7.43 4.37
CA ILE A 20 11.66 -8.70 5.10
C ILE A 20 10.30 -9.03 5.73
N MET A 21 9.64 -8.05 6.35
CA MET A 21 8.33 -8.23 6.96
C MET A 21 7.27 -8.62 5.92
N LEU A 22 7.24 -7.99 4.75
CA LEU A 22 6.34 -8.34 3.65
C LEU A 22 6.56 -9.78 3.17
N ILE A 23 7.83 -10.20 3.06
CA ILE A 23 8.18 -11.58 2.68
C ILE A 23 7.66 -12.57 3.72
N ILE A 24 7.85 -12.29 5.02
CA ILE A 24 7.35 -13.13 6.11
C ILE A 24 5.81 -13.25 6.04
N ILE A 25 5.12 -12.11 5.92
CA ILE A 25 3.65 -12.07 5.81
C ILE A 25 3.18 -12.89 4.60
N PHE A 26 3.86 -12.77 3.47
CA PHE A 26 3.56 -13.55 2.27
C PHE A 26 3.66 -15.06 2.52
N PHE A 27 4.76 -15.54 3.14
CA PHE A 27 4.93 -16.96 3.44
C PHE A 27 3.92 -17.48 4.46
N VAL A 28 3.60 -16.71 5.50
CA VAL A 28 2.58 -17.06 6.49
C VAL A 28 1.21 -17.18 5.82
N ASN A 29 0.82 -16.18 5.03
CA ASN A 29 -0.44 -16.22 4.26
C ASN A 29 -0.48 -17.41 3.30
N ARG A 30 0.64 -17.73 2.63
CA ARG A 30 0.71 -18.90 1.75
C ARG A 30 0.53 -20.22 2.49
N ARG A 31 1.08 -20.36 3.70
CA ARG A 31 0.93 -21.58 4.53
C ARG A 31 -0.49 -21.75 5.05
N ILE A 32 -1.11 -20.67 5.56
CA ILE A 32 -2.51 -20.67 6.01
C ILE A 32 -3.45 -20.95 4.83
N GLY A 33 -3.12 -20.38 3.67
CA GLY A 33 -3.67 -20.65 2.34
C GLY A 33 -4.02 -22.10 2.06
N ARG A 34 -3.02 -22.96 2.20
CA ARG A 34 -3.16 -24.37 1.86
C ARG A 34 -4.01 -25.16 2.86
N LYS A 35 -4.11 -24.69 4.11
CA LYS A 35 -4.82 -25.39 5.19
C LYS A 35 -6.30 -25.02 5.29
N LYS A 36 -6.69 -23.81 4.87
CA LYS A 36 -8.03 -23.24 5.10
C LYS A 36 -8.94 -23.24 3.85
N HIS A 37 -8.62 -24.01 2.82
CA HIS A 37 -9.37 -24.01 1.55
C HIS A 37 -9.61 -22.59 1.00
N LEU A 38 -8.58 -21.73 1.01
CA LEU A 38 -8.63 -20.32 0.55
C LEU A 38 -8.89 -20.16 -0.98
N PHE A 39 -9.45 -21.17 -1.63
CA PHE A 39 -9.83 -21.16 -3.04
C PHE A 39 -11.31 -21.55 -3.24
N ASP A 40 -12.08 -21.75 -2.16
CA ASP A 40 -13.54 -21.89 -2.23
C ASP A 40 -14.19 -20.54 -2.62
N GLU A 41 -15.32 -20.59 -3.31
CA GLU A 41 -16.03 -19.41 -3.83
C GLU A 41 -16.40 -18.42 -2.71
N ARG A 42 -16.83 -18.95 -1.56
CA ARG A 42 -17.15 -18.13 -0.36
C ARG A 42 -15.95 -17.36 0.16
N TYR A 43 -14.76 -17.98 0.13
CA TYR A 43 -13.53 -17.30 0.49
C TYR A 43 -13.17 -16.23 -0.54
N GLN A 44 -13.29 -16.52 -1.85
CA GLN A 44 -13.02 -15.54 -2.90
C GLN A 44 -13.94 -14.32 -2.79
N GLN A 45 -15.24 -14.52 -2.52
CA GLN A 45 -16.18 -13.43 -2.29
C GLN A 45 -15.78 -12.57 -1.09
N THR A 46 -15.47 -13.19 0.05
CA THR A 46 -15.06 -12.48 1.28
C THR A 46 -13.75 -11.73 1.07
N ASN A 47 -12.76 -12.36 0.42
CA ASN A 47 -11.47 -11.79 0.12
C ASN A 47 -11.58 -10.60 -0.86
N ASN A 48 -12.43 -10.71 -1.89
CA ASN A 48 -12.67 -9.60 -2.83
C ASN A 48 -13.34 -8.41 -2.12
N ARG A 49 -14.33 -8.66 -1.24
CA ARG A 49 -14.93 -7.60 -0.41
C ARG A 49 -13.91 -6.97 0.54
N SER A 50 -13.04 -7.78 1.16
CA SER A 50 -11.97 -7.31 2.03
C SER A 50 -10.98 -6.42 1.27
N LYS A 51 -10.55 -6.82 0.07
CA LYS A 51 -9.68 -6.01 -0.80
C LYS A 51 -10.33 -4.67 -1.18
N ALA A 52 -11.62 -4.68 -1.53
CA ALA A 52 -12.36 -3.44 -1.80
C ALA A 52 -12.41 -2.52 -0.57
N ARG A 53 -12.67 -3.06 0.63
CA ARG A 53 -12.65 -2.25 1.87
C ARG A 53 -11.26 -1.74 2.23
N ALA A 54 -10.22 -2.54 1.99
CA ALA A 54 -8.84 -2.10 2.17
C ALA A 54 -8.48 -0.96 1.21
N TRP A 55 -9.04 -0.97 0.00
CA TRP A 55 -8.90 0.11 -0.97
C TRP A 55 -9.50 1.43 -0.48
N ASP A 56 -10.74 1.37 0.04
CA ASP A 56 -11.42 2.53 0.63
C ASP A 56 -10.65 3.06 1.84
N ALA A 57 -10.15 2.17 2.70
CA ALA A 57 -9.33 2.55 3.85
C ALA A 57 -8.04 3.26 3.43
N MET A 58 -7.42 2.86 2.32
CA MET A 58 -6.20 3.50 1.84
C MET A 58 -6.42 4.96 1.40
N ILE A 59 -7.61 5.29 0.88
CA ILE A 59 -8.00 6.67 0.58
C ILE A 59 -7.96 7.52 1.86
N VAL A 60 -8.53 7.01 2.97
CA VAL A 60 -8.50 7.69 4.26
C VAL A 60 -7.06 7.86 4.78
N ILE A 61 -6.23 6.82 4.64
CA ILE A 61 -4.81 6.87 5.02
C ILE A 61 -4.07 7.94 4.21
N TYR A 62 -4.30 8.02 2.89
CA TYR A 62 -3.70 9.07 2.05
C TYR A 62 -4.13 10.47 2.51
N LEU A 63 -5.40 10.69 2.85
CA LEU A 63 -5.87 12.00 3.35
C LEU A 63 -5.17 12.42 4.64
N ILE A 64 -5.02 11.50 5.60
CA ILE A 64 -4.29 11.75 6.84
C ILE A 64 -2.82 12.05 6.56
N ALA A 65 -2.18 11.23 5.73
CA ALA A 65 -0.78 11.42 5.35
C ALA A 65 -0.56 12.77 4.64
N TRP A 66 -1.51 13.20 3.81
CA TRP A 66 -1.42 14.48 3.10
C TRP A 66 -1.46 15.66 4.06
N PHE A 67 -2.33 15.61 5.07
CA PHE A 67 -2.39 16.61 6.14
C PHE A 67 -1.08 16.67 6.93
N ILE A 68 -0.53 15.51 7.30
CA ILE A 68 0.75 15.42 8.02
C ILE A 68 1.87 16.05 7.17
N VAL A 69 1.98 15.69 5.89
CA VAL A 69 3.03 16.24 5.01
C VAL A 69 2.94 17.76 4.91
N ILE A 70 1.75 18.33 4.76
CA ILE A 70 1.57 19.79 4.69
C ILE A 70 2.03 20.46 6.00
N LEU A 71 1.73 19.88 7.16
CA LEU A 71 2.09 20.47 8.46
C LEU A 71 3.59 20.44 8.75
N PHE A 72 4.29 19.37 8.36
CA PHE A 72 5.70 19.17 8.73
C PHE A 72 6.69 19.55 7.63
N ASP A 73 6.35 19.31 6.36
CA ASP A 73 7.24 19.49 5.21
C ASP A 73 6.76 20.60 4.27
N GLY A 74 5.54 21.12 4.48
CA GLY A 74 4.93 22.14 3.63
C GLY A 74 4.56 21.62 2.24
N ILE A 75 4.31 22.56 1.32
CA ILE A 75 4.06 22.24 -0.09
C ILE A 75 5.40 22.06 -0.80
N GLY A 76 5.93 20.83 -0.73
CA GLY A 76 7.20 20.45 -1.34
C GLY A 76 7.11 19.14 -2.14
N PHE A 77 8.25 18.49 -2.35
CA PHE A 77 8.33 17.25 -3.12
C PHE A 77 7.42 16.14 -2.56
N SER A 78 7.44 15.94 -1.23
CA SER A 78 6.65 14.92 -0.54
C SER A 78 5.14 15.08 -0.80
N PHE A 79 4.66 16.32 -0.86
CA PHE A 79 3.26 16.64 -1.16
C PHE A 79 2.89 16.21 -2.59
N PHE A 80 3.72 16.55 -3.58
CA PHE A 80 3.48 16.17 -4.98
C PHE A 80 3.62 14.67 -5.20
N LEU A 81 4.57 14.03 -4.53
CA LEU A 81 4.73 12.57 -4.57
C LEU A 81 3.49 11.88 -4.01
N LEU A 82 3.00 12.30 -2.84
CA LEU A 82 1.78 11.73 -2.24
C LEU A 82 0.55 11.98 -3.13
N THR A 83 0.47 13.16 -3.76
CA THR A 83 -0.59 13.48 -4.73
C THR A 83 -0.55 12.55 -5.94
N ALA A 84 0.65 12.32 -6.51
CA ALA A 84 0.81 11.39 -7.63
C ALA A 84 0.43 9.95 -7.25
N LEU A 85 0.81 9.49 -6.05
CA LEU A 85 0.42 8.18 -5.53
C LEU A 85 -1.09 8.07 -5.34
N TYR A 86 -1.74 9.11 -4.80
CA TYR A 86 -3.19 9.17 -4.66
C TYR A 86 -3.89 9.10 -6.03
N VAL A 87 -3.40 9.84 -7.03
CA VAL A 87 -3.94 9.80 -8.39
C VAL A 87 -3.77 8.40 -8.99
N LEU A 88 -2.57 7.82 -8.90
CA LEU A 88 -2.30 6.46 -9.42
C LEU A 88 -3.15 5.39 -8.72
N HIS A 89 -3.39 5.53 -7.41
CA HIS A 89 -4.34 4.69 -6.67
C HIS A 89 -5.72 4.79 -7.32
N ASN A 90 -6.28 5.98 -7.53
CA ASN A 90 -7.60 6.09 -8.18
C ASN A 90 -7.62 5.60 -9.64
N VAL A 91 -6.56 5.88 -10.42
CA VAL A 91 -6.44 5.44 -11.81
C VAL A 91 -6.43 3.91 -11.91
N THR A 92 -5.73 3.22 -11.01
CA THR A 92 -5.71 1.75 -11.02
C THR A 92 -7.08 1.14 -10.69
N ALA A 93 -7.90 1.80 -9.85
CA ALA A 93 -9.30 1.38 -9.67
C ALA A 93 -10.11 1.54 -10.95
N ILE A 94 -9.94 2.66 -11.67
CA ILE A 94 -10.61 2.93 -12.94
C ILE A 94 -10.22 1.88 -13.98
N ILE A 95 -8.93 1.64 -14.18
CA ILE A 95 -8.42 0.63 -15.13
C ILE A 95 -8.98 -0.76 -14.79
N THR A 96 -8.94 -1.14 -13.51
CA THR A 96 -9.47 -2.43 -13.04
C THR A 96 -10.96 -2.55 -13.31
N ASN A 97 -11.72 -1.48 -13.05
CA ASN A 97 -13.16 -1.45 -13.32
C ASN A 97 -13.43 -1.63 -14.83
N PHE A 98 -12.74 -0.88 -15.70
CA PHE A 98 -12.86 -1.05 -17.15
C PHE A 98 -12.49 -2.46 -17.63
N TYR A 99 -11.45 -3.07 -17.07
CA TYR A 99 -11.01 -4.42 -17.44
C TYR A 99 -12.05 -5.49 -17.07
N PHE A 100 -12.73 -5.35 -15.93
CA PHE A 100 -13.73 -6.32 -15.46
C PHE A 100 -15.17 -5.94 -15.83
N LYS A 101 -15.40 -4.77 -16.43
CA LYS A 101 -16.68 -4.41 -17.02
C LYS A 101 -16.90 -5.29 -18.25
N LYS A 102 -17.85 -6.21 -18.16
CA LYS A 102 -18.41 -6.88 -19.34
C LYS A 102 -19.21 -5.90 -20.19
#